data_AF-A0A401NZD6-F1
#
_entry.id   AF-A0A401NZD6-F1
#
_cell.length_a   1.000
_cell.length_b   1.000
_cell.length_c   1.000
_cell.angle_alpha   90.00
_cell.angle_beta   90.00
_cell.angle_gamma   90.00
#
_symmetry.space_group_name_H-M   'P 1'
#
loop_
_entity.id
_entity.type
_entity.pdbx_description
1 polymer ?
#
loop_
_entity_poly.entity_id
_entity_poly.type
_entity_poly.pdbx_seq_one_letter_code
_entity_poly.pdbx_strand_id
1 'polypeptide(L)'
;MRQEPADNKHCHHLKKPRIYKQCRAGRCPSWKATRWKECSVTCGVGFQQREVFCRLKGAGRIIEETCNPFSRPASTQQCRLPDCLRYDWLADEWEDVSMA
;
A
#
# COMPACT_ATOMS: atom_id res chain seq x y z
N MET A 1 0.29 -36.58 -47.07
CA MET A 1 -0.54 -37.27 -46.07
C MET A 1 -1.36 -36.22 -45.34
N ARG A 2 -2.62 -35.97 -45.75
CA ARG A 2 -3.54 -35.08 -45.03
C ARG A 2 -4.35 -35.95 -44.07
N GLN A 3 -4.32 -35.65 -42.77
CA GLN A 3 -5.16 -36.33 -41.79
C GLN A 3 -6.53 -35.66 -41.78
N GLU A 4 -7.59 -36.42 -42.07
CA GLU A 4 -8.98 -36.00 -41.99
C GLU A 4 -9.42 -35.96 -40.51
N PRO A 5 -10.15 -34.93 -40.04
CA PRO A 5 -10.65 -34.89 -38.67
C PRO A 5 -11.63 -36.05 -38.41
N ALA A 6 -11.34 -36.84 -37.37
CA ALA A 6 -12.20 -37.95 -36.97
C ALA A 6 -13.59 -37.43 -36.50
N ASP A 7 -14.65 -38.03 -37.03
CA ASP A 7 -16.04 -37.74 -36.65
C ASP A 7 -16.30 -38.13 -35.18
N ASN A 8 -16.92 -37.20 -34.44
CA ASN A 8 -17.09 -37.26 -32.98
C ASN A 8 -17.88 -38.50 -32.49
N LYS A 9 -18.57 -39.23 -33.39
CA LYS A 9 -19.31 -40.45 -33.04
C LYS A 9 -18.40 -41.64 -32.75
N HIS A 10 -17.18 -41.65 -33.26
CA HIS A 10 -16.21 -42.72 -33.01
C HIS A 10 -15.39 -42.51 -31.74
N CYS A 11 -15.57 -41.36 -31.08
CA CYS A 11 -14.81 -40.98 -29.89
C CYS A 11 -15.62 -41.08 -28.58
N HIS A 12 -16.84 -41.64 -28.60
CA HIS A 12 -17.70 -41.75 -27.41
C HIS A 12 -17.08 -42.60 -26.28
N HIS A 13 -16.29 -43.61 -26.63
CA HIS A 13 -15.59 -44.46 -25.66
C HIS A 13 -14.24 -43.87 -25.19
N LEU A 14 -13.77 -42.81 -25.86
CA LEU A 14 -12.52 -42.16 -25.53
C LEU A 14 -12.82 -40.96 -24.63
N LYS A 15 -12.08 -40.85 -23.51
CA LYS A 15 -12.19 -39.67 -22.66
C LYS A 15 -11.81 -38.45 -23.49
N LYS A 16 -12.73 -37.49 -23.59
CA LYS A 16 -12.52 -36.23 -24.29
C LYS A 16 -11.21 -35.59 -23.80
N PRO A 17 -10.25 -35.30 -24.71
CA PRO A 17 -8.97 -34.73 -24.30
C PRO A 17 -9.18 -33.34 -23.69
N ARG A 18 -8.30 -32.97 -22.77
CA ARG A 18 -8.31 -31.63 -22.18
C ARG A 18 -7.92 -30.60 -23.25
N ILE A 19 -8.92 -29.90 -23.77
CA ILE A 19 -8.74 -28.82 -24.76
C ILE A 19 -8.34 -27.48 -24.11
N TYR A 20 -8.33 -27.41 -22.78
CA TYR A 20 -7.96 -26.22 -22.03
C TYR A 20 -6.81 -26.53 -21.07
N LYS A 21 -5.85 -25.61 -21.00
CA LYS A 21 -4.77 -25.61 -20.01
C LYS A 21 -4.89 -24.35 -19.15
N GLN A 22 -4.59 -24.47 -17.87
CA GLN A 22 -4.48 -23.28 -17.01
C GLN A 22 -3.32 -22.42 -17.52
N CYS A 23 -3.60 -21.13 -17.72
CA CYS A 23 -2.55 -20.16 -17.95
C CYS A 23 -1.76 -20.02 -16.66
N ARG A 24 -0.50 -20.51 -16.64
CA ARG A 24 0.45 -20.19 -15.58
C ARG A 24 0.96 -18.76 -15.83
N ALA A 25 0.10 -17.77 -15.68
CA ALA A 25 0.56 -16.40 -15.54
C ALA A 25 1.52 -16.39 -14.35
N GLY A 26 2.76 -15.94 -14.58
CA GLY A 26 3.75 -15.82 -13.52
C GLY A 26 3.21 -15.00 -12.35
N ARG A 27 3.92 -15.03 -11.20
CA ARG A 27 3.49 -14.23 -10.06
C ARG A 27 3.42 -12.75 -10.47
N CYS A 28 2.27 -12.11 -10.32
CA CYS A 28 2.15 -10.70 -10.70
C CYS A 28 2.93 -9.79 -9.75
N PRO A 29 3.52 -8.70 -10.25
CA PRO A 29 3.94 -7.57 -9.45
C PRO A 29 2.84 -7.09 -8.52
N SER A 30 3.20 -6.70 -7.30
CA SER A 30 2.25 -6.14 -6.34
C SER A 30 2.89 -4.99 -5.56
N TRP A 31 2.10 -3.97 -5.27
CA TRP A 31 2.53 -2.89 -4.38
C TRP A 31 2.78 -3.42 -2.97
N LYS A 32 3.83 -2.91 -2.36
CA LYS A 32 4.15 -3.11 -0.95
C LYS A 32 4.35 -1.76 -0.30
N ALA A 33 3.89 -1.66 0.94
CA ALA A 33 4.02 -0.47 1.76
C ALA A 33 4.72 -0.87 3.05
N THR A 34 5.68 -0.07 3.50
CA THR A 34 6.33 -0.25 4.80
C THR A 34 5.41 0.25 5.92
N ARG A 35 5.86 0.10 7.16
CA ARG A 35 5.21 0.75 8.30
C ARG A 35 5.31 2.26 8.14
N TRP A 36 4.33 2.96 8.69
CA TRP A 36 4.39 4.41 8.79
C TRP A 36 5.56 4.83 9.68
N LYS A 37 6.30 5.86 9.22
CA LYS A 37 7.23 6.60 10.05
C LYS A 37 6.48 7.39 11.11
N GLU A 38 7.21 7.95 12.07
CA GLU A 38 6.67 8.83 13.08
C GLU A 38 5.95 10.05 12.46
N CYS A 39 5.00 10.59 13.23
CA CYS A 39 4.26 11.78 12.83
C CYS A 39 5.23 12.97 12.75
N SER A 40 5.01 13.87 11.80
CA SER A 40 5.83 15.08 11.61
C SER A 40 5.77 16.06 12.79
N VAL A 41 4.81 15.87 13.69
CA VAL A 41 4.60 16.67 14.89
C VAL A 41 4.58 15.73 16.09
N THR A 42 4.83 16.30 17.27
CA THR A 42 4.72 15.60 18.56
C THR A 42 3.39 15.87 19.27
N CYS A 43 2.62 16.86 18.80
CA CYS A 43 1.29 17.22 19.28
C CYS A 43 0.43 17.78 18.13
N GLY A 44 -0.89 17.73 18.27
CA GLY A 44 -1.84 18.24 17.30
C GLY A 44 -1.90 17.42 16.01
N VAL A 45 -2.13 18.10 14.88
CA VAL A 45 -2.31 17.48 13.56
C VAL A 45 -1.02 17.58 12.76
N GLY A 46 -0.58 16.44 12.20
CA GLY A 46 0.57 16.38 11.29
C GLY A 46 0.42 15.31 10.22
N PHE A 47 1.54 14.94 9.62
CA PHE A 47 1.60 13.93 8.56
C PHE A 47 2.64 12.87 8.86
N GLN A 48 2.34 11.63 8.48
CA GLN A 48 3.29 10.52 8.51
C GLN A 48 3.52 9.99 7.11
N GLN A 49 4.74 9.54 6.84
CA GLN A 49 5.16 9.03 5.55
C GLN A 49 5.52 7.55 5.64
N ARG A 50 5.31 6.81 4.57
CA ARG A 50 5.79 5.44 4.41
C ARG A 50 6.35 5.24 3.02
N GLU A 51 7.19 4.23 2.88
CA GLU A 51 7.70 3.84 1.59
C GLU A 51 6.70 2.92 0.88
N VAL A 52 6.43 3.19 -0.39
CA VAL A 52 5.57 2.38 -1.26
C VAL A 52 6.38 1.98 -2.48
N PHE A 53 6.50 0.69 -2.75
CA PHE A 53 7.33 0.17 -3.84
C PHE A 53 6.70 -1.04 -4.52
N CYS A 54 7.03 -1.24 -5.80
CA CYS A 54 6.60 -2.40 -6.55
C CYS A 54 7.48 -3.61 -6.25
N ARG A 55 6.86 -4.76 -5.96
CA ARG A 55 7.58 -6.00 -5.62
C ARG A 55 7.06 -7.19 -6.41
N LEU A 56 7.98 -7.95 -7.01
CA LEU A 56 7.73 -9.23 -7.66
C LEU A 56 8.18 -10.38 -6.76
N LYS A 57 7.29 -11.35 -6.50
CA LYS A 57 7.57 -12.50 -5.63
C LYS A 57 8.68 -13.39 -6.24
N GLY A 58 9.90 -13.26 -5.72
CA GLY A 58 11.10 -14.01 -6.13
C GLY A 58 12.23 -13.13 -6.65
N ALA A 59 11.91 -11.96 -7.21
CA ALA A 59 12.90 -10.98 -7.67
C ALA A 59 13.11 -9.83 -6.68
N GLY A 60 12.16 -9.60 -5.76
CA GLY A 60 12.23 -8.49 -4.81
C GLY A 60 11.68 -7.20 -5.41
N ARG A 61 12.29 -6.06 -5.09
CA ARG A 61 11.85 -4.74 -5.57
C ARG A 61 12.14 -4.62 -7.06
N ILE A 62 11.15 -4.13 -7.81
CA ILE A 62 11.23 -3.93 -9.26
C ILE A 62 10.73 -2.53 -9.63
N ILE A 63 10.79 -2.19 -10.93
CA ILE A 63 10.39 -0.90 -11.45
C ILE A 63 8.88 -0.66 -11.25
N GLU A 64 8.51 0.56 -10.85
CA GLU A 64 7.16 0.89 -10.36
C GLU A 64 6.05 0.74 -11.41
N GLU A 65 6.37 0.98 -12.68
CA GLU A 65 5.48 0.93 -13.84
C GLU A 65 5.00 -0.50 -14.13
N THR A 66 5.66 -1.51 -13.55
CA THR A 66 5.24 -2.91 -13.67
C THR A 66 4.04 -3.22 -12.77
N CYS A 67 3.83 -2.43 -11.71
CA CYS A 67 2.66 -2.54 -10.86
C CYS A 67 1.56 -1.62 -11.38
N ASN A 68 0.30 -2.04 -11.22
CA ASN A 68 -0.85 -1.23 -11.64
C ASN A 68 -0.90 0.11 -10.85
N PRO A 69 -0.76 1.28 -11.50
CA PRO A 69 -0.75 2.58 -10.82
C PRO A 69 -2.01 2.88 -10.00
N PHE A 70 -3.18 2.40 -10.46
CA PHE A 70 -4.46 2.61 -9.77
C PHE A 70 -4.57 1.85 -8.45
N SER A 71 -3.72 0.85 -8.23
CA SER A 71 -3.66 0.09 -6.99
C SER A 71 -2.57 0.56 -6.03
N ARG A 72 -1.90 1.69 -6.33
CA ARG A 72 -0.81 2.23 -5.50
C ARG A 72 -1.35 2.74 -4.17
N PRO A 73 -0.90 2.22 -3.02
CA PRO A 73 -1.26 2.74 -1.71
C PRO A 73 -0.72 4.16 -1.50
N ALA A 74 -1.39 4.96 -0.67
CA ALA A 74 -0.90 6.27 -0.28
C ALA A 74 0.47 6.19 0.42
N SER A 75 1.42 7.04 0.03
CA SER A 75 2.72 7.19 0.70
C SER A 75 2.69 8.16 1.88
N THR A 76 1.64 8.95 2.00
CA THR A 76 1.45 9.97 3.04
C THR A 76 0.05 9.84 3.62
N GLN A 77 -0.09 9.97 4.93
CA GLN A 77 -1.39 10.14 5.58
C GLN A 77 -1.32 11.16 6.71
N GLN A 78 -2.47 11.68 7.10
CA GLN A 78 -2.60 12.52 8.29
C GLN A 78 -2.49 11.67 9.56
N CYS A 79 -1.83 12.23 10.58
CA CYS A 79 -1.79 11.71 11.94
C CYS A 79 -2.35 12.77 12.90
N ARG A 80 -3.00 12.31 13.97
CA ARG A 80 -3.55 13.15 15.04
C ARG A 80 -2.98 12.67 16.37
N LEU A 81 -2.28 13.58 17.04
CA LEU A 81 -1.71 13.42 18.36
C LEU A 81 -2.47 14.31 19.36
N PRO A 82 -2.22 14.19 20.69
CA PRO A 82 -2.81 15.08 21.68
C PRO A 82 -2.55 16.54 21.35
N ASP A 83 -3.51 17.42 21.65
CA ASP A 83 -3.37 18.85 21.37
C ASP A 83 -2.14 19.44 22.04
N CYS A 84 -1.55 20.42 21.37
CA CYS A 84 -0.36 21.10 21.88
C CYS A 84 -0.72 21.93 23.10
N LEU A 85 0.03 21.74 24.20
CA LEU A 85 -0.08 22.60 25.35
C LEU A 85 0.50 23.98 24.99
N ARG A 86 -0.34 25.00 25.07
CA ARG A 86 0.10 26.39 25.02
C ARG A 86 0.24 26.88 26.46
N TYR A 87 1.47 27.20 26.86
CA TYR A 87 1.68 27.93 28.09
C TYR A 87 1.48 29.42 27.82
N ASP A 88 0.71 30.08 28.68
CA ASP A 88 0.54 31.52 28.67
C ASP A 88 1.11 32.04 30.00
N TRP A 89 1.97 33.06 29.94
CA TRP A 89 2.54 33.67 31.14
C TRP A 89 1.47 34.53 31.80
N LEU A 90 1.12 34.20 33.05
CA LEU A 90 0.31 35.07 33.88
C LEU A 90 1.26 36.04 34.57
N ALA A 91 1.25 37.30 34.13
CA ALA A 91 1.86 38.39 34.88
C ALA A 91 0.85 38.80 35.96
N ASP A 92 1.24 38.65 37.22
CA ASP A 92 0.47 39.17 38.35
C ASP A 92 0.63 40.69 38.45
N GLU A 93 -0.28 41.34 39.16
CA GLU A 93 -0.20 42.79 39.41
C GLU A 93 0.91 43.08 40.44
N TRP A 94 1.67 44.16 40.22
CA TRP A 94 2.73 44.57 41.14
C TRP A 94 2.11 45.07 42.45
N GLU A 95 2.52 44.54 43.60
CA GLU A 95 2.11 45.08 44.89
C GLU A 95 2.81 46.42 45.13
N ASP A 96 2.02 47.46 45.39
CA ASP A 96 2.53 48.75 45.84
C ASP A 96 3.26 48.58 47.17
N VAL A 97 4.55 48.94 47.19
CA VAL A 97 5.32 48.96 48.42
C VAL A 97 4.83 50.13 49.27
N SER A 98 4.20 49.84 50.40
CA SER A 98 3.80 50.87 51.35
C SER A 98 5.04 51.56 51.92
N MET A 99 5.25 52.83 51.57
CA MET A 99 6.26 53.67 52.22
C MET A 99 5.84 53.92 53.68
N ALA A 100 6.68 53.48 54.61
CA ALA A 100 6.58 53.77 56.04
C ALA A 100 7.48 54.97 56.41
#